data_AF-A0A9D5Y711-F1
#
_entry.id   AF-A0A9D5Y711-F1
#
_cell.length_a   1.000
_cell.length_b   1.000
_cell.length_c   1.000
_cell.angle_alpha   90.00
_cell.angle_beta   90.00
_cell.angle_gamma   90.00
#
_symmetry.space_group_name_H-M   'P 1'
#
loop_
_entity.id
_entity.type
_entity.pdbx_description
1 polymer ?
#
loop_
_entity_poly.entity_id
_entity_poly.type
_entity_poly.pdbx_seq_one_letter_code
_entity_poly.pdbx_strand_id
1 'polypeptide(L)' 'MGEAKRREKLALTQALEAMAVDTPGGRIHVQWDHTASASPNAQLTFFAEFLATTGLYESWVDSCP' A
#
# COMPACT_ATOMS: atom_id res chain seq x y z
N MET A 1 0.72 2.78 33.91
CA MET A 1 1.94 2.32 33.21
C MET A 1 1.67 1.20 32.18
N GLY A 2 0.77 0.23 32.43
CA GLY A 2 0.52 -0.88 31.49
C GLY A 2 -0.25 -0.53 30.20
N GLU A 3 -1.13 0.47 30.23
CA GLU A 3 -1.95 0.84 29.05
C GLU A 3 -1.17 1.50 27.92
N ALA A 4 -0.20 2.36 28.26
CA ALA A 4 0.67 3.02 27.28
C ALA A 4 1.47 1.98 26.48
N LYS A 5 2.10 1.03 27.18
CA LYS A 5 2.87 -0.07 26.56
C LYS A 5 2.01 -0.97 25.67
N ARG A 6 0.72 -1.13 26.02
CA ARG A 6 -0.25 -1.88 25.22
C ARG A 6 -0.61 -1.16 23.92
N ARG A 7 -0.82 0.17 23.98
CA ARG A 7 -1.09 1.01 22.80
C ARG A 7 0.10 1.06 21.86
N GLU A 8 1.30 1.19 22.40
CA GLU A 8 2.56 1.17 21.65
C GLU A 8 2.73 -0.17 20.90
N LYS A 9 2.52 -1.29 21.58
CA LYS A 9 2.56 -2.61 20.95
C LYS A 9 1.53 -2.77 19.83
N LEU A 10 0.30 -2.29 20.03
CA LEU A 10 -0.76 -2.36 19.02
C LEU A 10 -0.44 -1.51 17.78
N ALA A 11 0.09 -0.29 17.97
CA ALA A 11 0.52 0.57 16.88
C ALA A 11 1.68 -0.06 16.08
N LEU A 12 2.63 -0.70 16.77
CA LEU A 12 3.72 -1.42 16.13
C LEU A 12 3.21 -2.62 15.32
N THR A 13 2.27 -3.40 15.87
CA THR A 13 1.65 -4.51 15.14
C THR A 13 0.91 -4.03 13.89
N GLN A 14 0.11 -2.95 13.99
CA GLN A 14 -0.57 -2.36 12.83
C GLN A 14 0.39 -1.86 11.76
N ALA A 15 1.52 -1.26 12.15
CA ALA A 15 2.52 -0.78 11.20
C ALA A 15 3.21 -1.94 10.44
N LEU A 16 3.29 -3.11 11.07
CA LEU A 16 3.90 -4.33 10.50
C LEU A 16 2.92 -5.20 9.71
N GLU A 17 1.61 -4.91 9.77
CA GLU A 17 0.61 -5.63 8.99
C GLU A 17 0.78 -5.33 7.50
N ALA A 18 0.84 -6.40 6.69
CA ALA A 18 0.91 -6.26 5.24
C ALA A 18 -0.41 -5.66 4.73
N MET A 19 -0.31 -4.57 3.97
CA MET A 19 -1.44 -3.95 3.30
C MET A 19 -1.71 -4.68 1.99
N ALA A 20 -2.96 -5.04 1.74
CA ALA A 20 -3.39 -5.54 0.45
C ALA A 20 -3.80 -4.36 -0.44
N VAL A 21 -3.17 -4.25 -1.61
CA VAL A 21 -3.39 -3.19 -2.59
C VAL A 21 -3.90 -3.83 -3.88
N ASP A 22 -5.08 -3.41 -4.33
CA ASP A 22 -5.68 -3.94 -5.56
C ASP A 22 -5.23 -3.08 -6.75
N THR A 23 -4.57 -3.73 -7.72
CA THR A 23 -4.08 -3.07 -8.93
C THR A 23 -4.68 -3.75 -10.17
N PRO A 24 -4.64 -3.12 -11.36
CA PRO A 24 -5.12 -3.78 -12.58
C PRO A 24 -4.38 -5.09 -12.90
N GLY A 25 -3.12 -5.22 -12.47
CA GLY A 25 -2.32 -6.43 -12.63
C GLY A 25 -2.58 -7.51 -11.56
N GLY A 26 -3.53 -7.30 -10.66
CA GLY A 26 -3.83 -8.18 -9.53
C GLY A 26 -3.45 -7.58 -8.18
N ARG A 27 -3.70 -8.35 -7.11
CA ARG A 27 -3.46 -7.93 -5.73
C ARG A 27 -1.98 -8.02 -5.36
N ILE A 28 -1.45 -6.93 -4.79
CA ILE A 28 -0.10 -6.84 -4.26
C ILE A 28 -0.18 -6.70 -2.74
N HIS A 29 0.66 -7.44 -2.00
CA HIS A 29 0.80 -7.28 -0.55
C HIS A 29 2.05 -6.47 -0.24
N VAL A 30 1.87 -5.32 0.41
CA VAL A 30 2.94 -4.38 0.75
C VAL A 30 3.22 -4.46 2.25
N GLN A 31 4.46 -4.73 2.61
CA GLN A 31 4.93 -4.67 3.99
C GLN A 31 6.04 -3.63 4.11
N TRP A 32 5.98 -2.80 5.15
CA TRP A 32 7.03 -1.83 5.44
C TRP A 32 8.12 -2.45 6.32
N ASP A 33 9.38 -2.32 5.88
CA ASP A 33 10.53 -2.50 6.76
C ASP A 33 10.92 -1.13 7.32
N HIS A 34 10.62 -0.92 8.61
CA HIS A 34 10.92 0.33 9.32
C HIS A 34 12.42 0.51 9.62
N THR A 35 13.25 -0.50 9.40
CA THR A 35 14.69 -0.45 9.57
C THR A 35 15.44 -0.20 8.25
N ALA A 36 14.76 -0.39 7.12
CA ALA A 36 15.29 -0.13 5.79
C ALA A 36 15.15 1.35 5.38
N SER A 37 16.03 1.81 4.49
CA SER A 37 15.83 3.09 3.81
C SER A 37 14.60 3.05 2.92
N ALA A 38 13.86 4.16 2.88
CA ALA A 38 12.70 4.29 2.00
C ALA A 38 13.09 4.05 0.53
N SER A 39 12.30 3.23 -0.16
CA SER A 39 12.44 3.01 -1.60
C SER A 39 11.15 3.41 -2.34
N PRO A 40 11.24 3.87 -3.60
CA PRO A 40 10.05 4.22 -4.40
C PRO A 40 9.15 3.04 -4.76
N ASN A 41 9.62 1.79 -4.55
CA ASN A 41 8.93 0.59 -5.01
C ASN A 41 7.51 0.45 -4.45
N ALA A 42 7.33 0.77 -3.16
CA ALA A 42 6.00 0.73 -2.56
C ALA A 42 5.08 1.84 -3.11
N GLN A 43 5.64 3.01 -3.42
CA GLN A 43 4.87 4.13 -3.98
C GLN A 43 4.26 3.78 -5.35
N LEU A 44 4.97 2.98 -6.17
CA LEU A 44 4.45 2.50 -7.46
C LEU A 44 3.19 1.64 -7.30
N THR A 45 3.12 0.84 -6.24
CA THR A 45 1.97 -0.04 -5.96
C THR A 45 0.71 0.80 -5.69
N PHE A 46 0.82 1.81 -4.83
CA PHE A 46 -0.28 2.73 -4.55
C PHE A 46 -0.64 3.63 -5.74
N PHE A 47 0.34 4.00 -6.56
CA PHE A 47 0.05 4.73 -7.80
C PHE A 47 -0.80 3.89 -8.76
N ALA A 48 -0.51 2.60 -8.91
CA ALA A 48 -1.32 1.70 -9.74
C ALA A 48 -2.76 1.55 -9.20
N GLU A 49 -2.93 1.42 -7.88
CA GLU A 49 -4.25 1.41 -7.24
C GLU A 49 -5.00 2.72 -7.44
N PHE A 50 -4.32 3.86 -7.35
CA PHE A 50 -4.91 5.16 -7.64
C PHE A 50 -5.46 5.22 -9.07
N LEU A 51 -4.68 4.78 -10.07
CA LEU A 51 -5.13 4.77 -11.46
C LEU A 51 -6.34 3.86 -11.67
N ALA A 52 -6.40 2.71 -10.99
CA ALA A 52 -7.54 1.81 -11.03
C ALA A 52 -8.78 2.41 -10.35
N THR A 53 -8.61 2.90 -9.12
CA THR A 53 -9.68 3.45 -8.28
C THR A 53 -10.33 4.68 -8.91
N THR A 54 -9.55 5.50 -9.60
CA THR A 54 -10.04 6.72 -10.27
C THR A 54 -10.64 6.47 -11.66
N GLY A 55 -10.53 5.25 -12.19
CA GLY A 55 -10.92 4.94 -13.57
C GLY A 55 -9.99 5.53 -14.64
N LEU A 56 -8.88 6.16 -14.24
CA LEU A 56 -7.90 6.72 -15.17
C LEU A 56 -7.21 5.63 -16.01
N TYR A 57 -6.95 4.47 -15.41
CA TYR A 57 -6.38 3.34 -16.14
C TYR A 57 -7.33 2.85 -17.24
N GLU A 58 -8.60 2.63 -16.91
CA GLU A 58 -9.64 2.20 -17.86
C GLU A 58 -9.81 3.21 -18.99
N SER A 59 -9.97 4.50 -18.65
CA SER A 59 -10.09 5.58 -19.64
C SER A 59 -8.91 5.65 -20.61
N TRP A 60 -7.70 5.36 -20.13
CA TRP A 60 -6.51 5.30 -20.97
C TRP A 60 -6.50 4.08 -21.89
N VAL A 61 -6.84 2.90 -21.38
CA VAL A 61 -6.95 1.66 -22.18
C VAL A 61 -7.99 1.81 -23.28
N ASP A 62 -9.14 2.42 -22.97
CA ASP A 62 -10.22 2.66 -23.94
C ASP A 62 -9.81 3.65 -25.05
N SER A 63 -8.76 4.44 -24.84
CA SER A 63 -8.23 5.37 -25.84
C SER A 63 -7.19 4.74 -26.79
N CYS A 64 -6.80 3.48 -26.56
CA CYS A 64 -5.82 2.80 -27.40
C CYS A 64 -6.41 2.44 -28.79
N PRO A 65 -5.66 2.67 -29.89
CA PRO A 65 -6.10 2.36 -31.25
C PRO A 65 -6.13 0.86 -31.54
#